data_AF-A0A966BWR3-F1
#
_entry.id   AF-A0A966BWR3-F1
#
_cell.length_a   1.000
_cell.length_b   1.000
_cell.length_c   1.000
_cell.angle_alpha   90.00
_cell.angle_beta   90.00
_cell.angle_gamma   90.00
#
_symmetry.space_group_name_H-M   'P 1'
#
loop_
_entity.id
_entity.type
_entity.pdbx_description
1 polymer ?
#
loop_
_entity_poly.entity_id
_entity_poly.type
_entity_poly.pdbx_seq_one_letter_code
_entity_poly.pdbx_strand_id
1 'polypeptide(L)' 'MEIETYLHAMIKHGASDLFFSAGAPVGIKIEGRTRQLG' A
#
# COMPACT_ATOMS: atom_id res chain seq x y z
N MET A 1 1.80 7.19 -12.24
CA MET A 1 1.84 5.79 -11.78
C MET A 1 0.42 5.29 -11.81
N GLU A 2 0.19 4.14 -12.45
CA GLU A 2 -1.13 3.52 -12.44
C GLU A 2 -1.39 2.82 -11.10
N ILE A 3 -2.66 2.76 -10.69
CA ILE A 3 -3.08 2.13 -9.42
C ILE A 3 -2.65 0.65 -9.34
N GLU A 4 -2.52 -0.02 -10.49
CA GLU A 4 -2.10 -1.41 -10.63
C GLU A 4 -0.76 -1.71 -9.96
N THR A 5 0.20 -0.77 -10.01
CA THR A 5 1.51 -0.96 -9.35
C THR A 5 1.35 -1.17 -7.84
N TYR A 6 0.44 -0.43 -7.21
CA TYR A 6 0.18 -0.56 -5.78
C TYR A 6 -0.62 -1.82 -5.48
N LEU A 7 -1.57 -2.21 -6.35
CA LEU A 7 -2.32 -3.46 -6.19
C LEU A 7 -1.41 -4.69 -6.29
N HIS A 8 -0.45 -4.70 -7.23
CA HIS A 8 0.58 -5.75 -7.27
C HIS A 8 1.46 -5.76 -6.02
N ALA A 9 1.80 -4.59 -5.47
CA ALA A 9 2.53 -4.51 -4.21
C ALA A 9 1.72 -5.09 -3.03
N MET A 10 0.40 -4.87 -2.99
CA MET A 10 -0.47 -5.49 -2.00
C MET A 10 -0.42 -7.02 -2.09
N ILE A 11 -0.54 -7.59 -3.29
CA ILE A 11 -0.47 -9.04 -3.50
C ILE A 11 0.89 -9.58 -3.05
N LYS A 12 1.98 -8.94 -3.49
CA LYS A 12 3.35 -9.33 -3.14
C LYS A 12 3.60 -9.37 -1.64
N HIS A 13 2.99 -8.45 -0.89
CA HIS A 13 3.19 -8.30 0.55
C HIS A 13 2.07 -8.88 1.42
N GLY A 14 1.05 -9.49 0.82
CA GLY A 14 -0.11 -10.01 1.55
C GLY A 14 -0.90 -8.93 2.29
N ALA A 15 -1.01 -7.74 1.70
CA ALA A 15 -1.68 -6.61 2.33
C ALA A 15 -3.20 -6.67 2.21
N SER A 16 -3.91 -6.23 3.25
CA SER A 16 -5.38 -6.17 3.29
C SER A 16 -5.95 -4.84 2.81
N ASP A 17 -5.23 -3.74 3.01
CA ASP A 17 -5.71 -2.38 2.77
C ASP A 17 -4.64 -1.52 2.08
N LEU A 18 -5.09 -0.57 1.24
CA LEU A 18 -4.27 0.42 0.54
C LEU A 18 -4.72 1.83 0.93
N PHE A 19 -3.79 2.69 1.30
CA PHE A 19 -4.04 4.04 1.78
C PHE A 19 -3.36 5.09 0.90
N PHE A 20 -4.15 6.05 0.44
CA PHE A 20 -3.67 7.27 -0.22
C PHE A 20 -4.00 8.48 0.63
N SER A 21 -3.03 9.36 0.81
CA SER A 21 -3.22 10.67 1.45
C SER A 21 -2.35 11.71 0.75
N ALA A 22 -2.89 12.90 0.55
CA ALA A 22 -2.12 14.00 -0.02
C ALA A 22 -0.91 14.32 0.88
N GLY A 23 0.27 14.46 0.28
CA GLY A 23 1.51 14.80 0.98
C GLY A 23 2.14 13.66 1.78
N ALA A 24 1.60 12.43 1.72
CA ALA A 24 2.19 11.25 2.37
C ALA A 24 2.53 10.16 1.34
N PRO A 25 3.53 9.30 1.62
CA PRO A 25 3.73 8.08 0.86
C PRO A 25 2.49 7.19 0.89
N VAL A 26 2.39 6.28 -0.09
CA VAL A 26 1.29 5.32 -0.15
C VAL A 26 1.49 4.26 0.94
N GLY A 27 0.45 4.00 1.72
CA GLY A 27 0.51 3.00 2.80
C GLY A 27 -0.16 1.69 2.40
N ILE A 28 0.37 0.56 2.86
CA ILE A 28 -0.32 -0.74 2.84
C ILE A 28 -0.41 -1.33 4.25
N LYS A 29 -1.49 -2.06 4.55
CA LYS A 29 -1.65 -2.74 5.84
C LYS A 29 -1.34 -4.22 5.73
N ILE A 30 -0.36 -4.68 6.50
CA ILE A 30 0.08 -6.07 6.58
C ILE A 30 -0.11 -6.52 8.02
N GLU A 31 -0.86 -7.60 8.23
CA GLU A 31 -1.09 -8.19 9.57
C GLU A 31 -1.55 -7.16 10.61
N GLY A 32 -2.43 -6.24 10.22
CA GLY A 32 -2.96 -5.21 11.11
C GLY A 32 -2.10 -3.95 11.24
N ARG A 33 -0.89 -3.90 10.66
CA ARG A 33 0.03 -2.75 10.77
C ARG A 33 0.24 -2.05 9.43
N THR A 34 0.13 -0.72 9.44
CA THR A 34 0.42 0.11 8.27
C THR A 34 1.92 0.25 8.04
N ARG A 35 2.36 0.02 6.80
CA ARG A 35 3.73 0.24 6.33
C ARG A 35 3.69 1.15 5.10
N GLN A 36 4.63 2.09 5.03
CA GLN A 36 4.74 2.99 3.88
C GLN A 36 5.48 2.29 2.73
N LEU A 37 4.94 2.42 1.52
CA LEU A 37 5.59 2.08 0.27
C LEU A 37 6.47 3.28 -0.12
N GLY A 38 7.78 3.05 -0.13
CA GLY A 38 8.81 3.99 -0.59
C GLY A 38 9.21 3.69 -2.02
#